data_AF-A0A7C7Y362-F1
#
_entry.id   AF-A0A7C7Y362-F1
#
_cell.length_a   1.000
_cell.length_b   1.000
_cell.length_c   1.000
_cell.angle_alpha   90.00
_cell.angle_beta   90.00
_cell.angle_gamma   90.00
#
_symmetry.space_group_name_H-M   'P 1'
#
loop_
_entity.id
_entity.type
_entity.pdbx_description
1 polymer ?
#
loop_
_entity_poly.entity_id
_entity_poly.type
_entity_poly.pdbx_seq_one_letter_code
_entity_poly.pdbx_strand_id
1 'polypeptide(L)'
;MAMVDRRSNKPGPELDAGEAAAQILESREAPRVGADFPVELHSPGFDAPLPARARDISTGGICFATASQVALDSLRSVTLALPNGRTRLNVEAKWQTTQGLDDSVLTGAVFVGLLPAEAASLWDVVDKTSRDIGSFLYETFREHGATLDDAMSIAQTTRMRVVPRGRFICQRHEPQEPGDDSIFIVHQGSVELTLPIRAGREVRLGKGGAGTLLGGLGSVAGMLPMESAQTREETQLLEVSRSAFSYLRVSKPLLAHWLGQVIMGGHLRRMDAVVSRLAEDG
;
A
#
# COMPACT_ATOMS: atom_id res chain seq x y z
N MET A 1 -41.30 -5.99 6.97
CA MET A 1 -40.45 -6.67 5.99
C MET A 1 -40.10 -5.64 4.92
N ALA A 2 -38.98 -4.94 5.07
CA ALA A 2 -38.60 -3.84 4.19
C ALA A 2 -37.77 -4.37 3.02
N MET A 3 -38.25 -4.13 1.79
CA MET A 3 -37.50 -4.37 0.55
C MET A 3 -36.31 -3.42 0.52
N VAL A 4 -35.10 -3.99 0.57
CA VAL A 4 -33.85 -3.27 0.29
C VAL A 4 -33.73 -3.13 -1.22
N ASP A 5 -33.92 -1.91 -1.71
CA ASP A 5 -33.72 -1.50 -3.10
C ASP A 5 -32.22 -1.60 -3.45
N ARG A 6 -31.83 -2.71 -4.09
CA ARG A 6 -30.49 -2.90 -4.65
C ARG A 6 -30.39 -2.09 -5.94
N ARG A 7 -30.05 -0.80 -5.84
CA ARG A 7 -29.66 -0.01 -7.01
C ARG A 7 -28.44 -0.66 -7.67
N SER A 8 -28.65 -1.13 -8.89
CA SER A 8 -27.61 -1.71 -9.74
C SER A 8 -26.52 -0.67 -10.00
N ASN A 9 -25.32 -0.91 -9.48
CA ASN A 9 -24.14 -0.15 -9.84
C ASN A 9 -23.79 -0.52 -11.28
N LYS A 10 -24.20 0.29 -12.26
CA LYS A 10 -23.79 0.09 -13.66
C LYS A 10 -22.27 0.27 -13.71
N PRO A 11 -21.50 -0.70 -14.24
CA PRO A 11 -20.09 -0.47 -14.50
C PRO A 11 -19.97 0.74 -15.44
N GLY A 12 -19.15 1.72 -15.03
CA GLY A 12 -18.81 2.85 -15.88
C GLY A 12 -18.17 2.36 -17.19
N PRO A 13 -18.09 3.23 -18.22
CA PRO A 13 -17.43 2.87 -19.47
C PRO A 13 -16.02 2.36 -19.19
N GLU A 14 -15.70 1.19 -19.75
CA GLU A 14 -14.36 0.58 -19.70
C GLU A 14 -13.41 1.54 -20.42
N LEU A 15 -12.56 2.23 -19.65
CA LEU A 15 -11.57 3.15 -20.20
C LEU A 15 -10.62 2.38 -21.12
N ASP A 16 -10.27 2.97 -22.26
CA ASP A 16 -9.22 2.40 -23.12
C ASP A 16 -7.91 2.29 -22.31
N ALA A 17 -7.13 1.24 -22.59
CA ALA A 17 -5.88 0.98 -21.90
C ALA A 17 -4.90 2.18 -22.00
N GLY A 18 -4.97 2.94 -23.10
CA GLY A 18 -4.21 4.18 -23.30
C GLY A 18 -4.67 5.33 -22.38
N GLU A 19 -5.97 5.58 -22.26
CA GLU A 19 -6.52 6.59 -21.35
C GLU A 19 -6.32 6.22 -19.87
N ALA A 20 -6.51 4.94 -19.53
CA ALA A 20 -6.22 4.44 -18.20
C ALA A 20 -4.73 4.62 -17.86
N ALA A 21 -3.83 4.32 -18.80
CA ALA A 21 -2.40 4.54 -18.62
C ALA A 21 -2.06 6.04 -18.48
N ALA A 22 -2.65 6.92 -19.28
CA ALA A 22 -2.45 8.37 -19.19
C ALA A 22 -2.91 8.94 -17.85
N GLN A 23 -4.11 8.58 -17.38
CA GLN A 23 -4.60 8.99 -16.05
C GLN A 23 -3.72 8.45 -14.92
N ILE A 24 -3.23 7.21 -15.06
CA ILE A 24 -2.29 6.60 -14.11
C ILE A 24 -0.96 7.37 -14.09
N LEU A 25 -0.45 7.79 -15.26
CA LEU A 25 0.80 8.55 -15.38
C LEU A 25 0.68 9.97 -14.82
N GLU A 26 -0.38 10.70 -15.17
CA GLU A 26 -0.66 12.06 -14.67
C GLU A 26 -0.80 12.09 -13.14
N SER A 27 -1.32 11.02 -12.54
CA SER A 27 -1.50 10.94 -11.08
C SER A 27 -0.19 10.80 -10.28
N ARG A 28 0.96 10.56 -10.94
CA ARG A 28 2.24 10.20 -10.29
C ARG A 28 3.47 10.93 -10.85
N GLU A 29 3.32 12.15 -11.38
CA GLU A 29 4.46 12.93 -11.90
C GLU A 29 5.56 13.23 -10.86
N ALA A 30 5.20 13.34 -9.57
CA ALA A 30 6.15 13.60 -8.49
C ALA A 30 6.54 12.30 -7.72
N PRO A 31 7.83 12.10 -7.39
CA PRO A 31 8.26 11.00 -6.54
C PRO A 31 7.47 10.97 -5.22
N ARG A 32 6.91 9.81 -4.89
CA ARG A 32 6.05 9.64 -3.72
C ARG A 32 6.53 8.45 -2.92
N VAL A 33 6.77 8.62 -1.63
CA VAL A 33 7.35 7.57 -0.80
C VAL A 33 6.44 7.23 0.36
N GLY A 34 6.37 5.95 0.74
CA GLY A 34 5.66 5.50 1.92
C GLY A 34 6.17 6.22 3.17
N ALA A 35 5.26 6.76 3.97
CA ALA A 35 5.60 7.47 5.18
C ALA A 35 4.49 7.29 6.21
N ASP A 36 4.87 7.27 7.50
CA ASP A 36 3.93 7.13 8.60
C ASP A 36 4.25 8.13 9.71
N PHE A 37 3.45 9.18 9.78
CA PHE A 37 3.52 10.20 10.82
C PHE A 37 2.13 10.80 11.06
N PRO A 38 1.90 11.40 12.25
CA PRO A 38 0.64 12.07 12.56
C PRO A 38 0.36 13.24 11.62
N VAL A 39 -0.90 13.33 11.19
CA VAL A 39 -1.45 14.42 10.38
C VAL A 39 -2.69 14.96 11.08
N GLU A 40 -2.88 16.27 11.08
CA GLU A 40 -4.12 16.90 11.55
C GLU A 40 -4.81 17.60 10.39
N LEU A 41 -6.09 17.31 10.17
CA LEU A 41 -6.88 17.87 9.08
C LEU A 41 -7.69 19.05 9.57
N HIS A 42 -7.61 20.17 8.86
CA HIS A 42 -8.32 21.40 9.18
C HIS A 42 -9.38 21.69 8.12
N SER A 43 -10.63 21.69 8.55
CA SER A 43 -11.80 22.02 7.74
C SER A 43 -12.75 22.90 8.57
N PRO A 44 -13.49 23.85 7.96
CA PRO A 44 -14.55 24.60 8.64
C PRO A 44 -15.65 23.71 9.23
N GLY A 45 -15.78 22.47 8.76
CA GLY A 45 -16.77 21.50 9.26
C GLY A 45 -16.37 20.80 10.57
N PHE A 46 -15.19 21.07 11.12
CA PHE A 46 -14.72 20.46 12.37
C PHE A 46 -14.51 21.51 13.45
N ASP A 47 -14.98 21.23 14.67
CA ASP A 47 -14.74 22.08 15.84
C ASP A 47 -13.27 22.06 16.30
N ALA A 48 -12.55 20.97 15.97
CA ALA A 48 -11.13 20.77 16.24
C ALA A 48 -10.46 20.01 15.08
N PRO A 49 -9.13 20.09 14.92
CA PRO A 49 -8.44 19.37 13.87
C PRO A 49 -8.67 17.85 13.97
N LEU A 50 -9.08 17.22 12.86
CA LEU A 50 -9.35 15.78 12.82
C LEU A 50 -8.00 15.02 12.71
N PRO A 51 -7.68 14.09 13.63
CA PRO A 51 -6.47 13.30 13.54
C PRO A 51 -6.51 12.33 12.36
N ALA A 52 -5.36 12.17 11.73
CA ALA A 52 -5.10 11.27 10.62
C ALA A 52 -3.65 10.74 10.70
N ARG A 53 -3.31 9.79 9.85
CA ARG A 53 -1.92 9.33 9.67
C ARG A 53 -1.53 9.37 8.20
N ALA A 54 -0.33 9.86 7.90
CA ALA A 54 0.22 9.77 6.57
C ALA A 54 0.38 8.30 6.16
N ARG A 55 0.21 8.03 4.87
CA ARG A 55 0.50 6.74 4.22
C ARG A 55 1.61 6.90 3.22
N ASP A 56 1.67 8.03 2.54
CA ASP A 56 2.76 8.41 1.67
C ASP A 56 2.83 9.93 1.57
N ILE A 57 3.95 10.43 1.05
CA ILE A 57 4.16 11.87 0.81
C ILE A 57 5.00 12.08 -0.44
N SER A 58 4.71 13.15 -1.17
CA SER A 58 5.54 13.69 -2.25
C SER A 58 5.74 15.18 -2.02
N THR A 59 6.47 15.85 -2.89
CA THR A 59 6.56 17.32 -2.87
C THR A 59 5.31 18.02 -3.40
N GLY A 60 4.44 17.30 -4.11
CA GLY A 60 3.19 17.82 -4.67
C GLY A 60 1.94 17.46 -3.88
N GLY A 61 2.00 16.49 -2.96
CA GLY A 61 0.82 16.07 -2.22
C GLY A 61 1.09 14.97 -1.19
N ILE A 62 0.00 14.49 -0.59
CA ILE A 62 0.02 13.54 0.52
C ILE A 62 -1.16 12.57 0.44
N CYS A 63 -0.97 11.33 0.87
CA CYS A 63 -2.06 10.41 1.19
C CYS A 63 -2.11 10.24 2.70
N PHE A 64 -3.29 10.33 3.26
CA PHE A 64 -3.51 10.08 4.68
C PHE A 64 -4.74 9.21 4.91
N ALA A 65 -4.74 8.51 6.04
CA ALA A 65 -5.84 7.67 6.50
C ALA A 65 -6.58 8.33 7.67
N THR A 66 -7.90 8.31 7.60
CA THR A 66 -8.82 8.70 8.68
C THR A 66 -9.72 7.53 9.05
N ALA A 67 -10.34 7.57 10.24
CA ALA A 67 -11.33 6.56 10.65
C ALA A 67 -12.70 6.75 9.96
N SER A 68 -12.92 7.86 9.27
CA SER A 68 -14.20 8.21 8.64
C SER A 68 -13.98 9.12 7.43
N GLN A 69 -14.97 9.16 6.56
CA GLN A 69 -14.97 10.04 5.38
C GLN A 69 -14.92 11.52 5.79
N VAL A 70 -14.35 12.32 4.90
CA VAL A 70 -14.25 13.78 5.07
C VAL A 70 -14.79 14.45 3.82
N ALA A 71 -15.52 15.57 4.00
CA ALA A 71 -16.01 16.35 2.87
C ALA A 71 -14.82 16.99 2.13
N LEU A 72 -14.50 16.48 0.95
CA LEU A 72 -13.28 16.83 0.20
C LEU A 72 -13.20 18.32 -0.14
N ASP A 73 -14.34 18.91 -0.51
CA ASP A 73 -14.52 20.32 -0.82
C ASP A 73 -14.37 21.26 0.40
N SER A 74 -14.40 20.71 1.61
CA SER A 74 -14.25 21.45 2.87
C SER A 74 -12.83 21.43 3.42
N LEU A 75 -11.98 20.49 2.98
CA LEU A 75 -10.60 20.39 3.45
C LEU A 75 -9.81 21.62 2.95
N ARG A 76 -9.12 22.32 3.88
CA ARG A 76 -8.39 23.55 3.55
C ARG A 76 -6.89 23.42 3.78
N SER A 77 -6.51 22.77 4.88
CA SER A 77 -5.11 22.61 5.24
C SER A 77 -4.89 21.36 6.07
N VAL A 78 -3.65 20.90 6.09
CA VAL A 78 -3.18 19.82 6.95
C VAL A 78 -2.00 20.31 7.77
N THR A 79 -1.88 19.86 9.02
CA THR A 79 -0.64 20.01 9.80
C THR A 79 0.10 18.70 9.83
N LEU A 80 1.35 18.73 9.36
CA LEU A 80 2.25 17.58 9.32
C LEU A 80 3.23 17.66 10.48
N ALA A 81 3.41 16.57 11.21
CA ALA A 81 4.47 16.43 12.21
C ALA A 81 5.77 15.96 11.54
N LEU A 82 6.50 16.89 10.91
CA LEU A 82 7.75 16.62 10.20
C LEU A 82 8.94 16.59 11.19
N PRO A 83 10.10 16.02 10.80
CA PRO A 83 11.27 15.96 11.68
C PRO A 83 11.79 17.32 12.18
N ASN A 84 11.56 18.39 11.43
CA ASN A 84 11.96 19.76 11.76
C ASN A 84 10.87 20.56 12.49
N GLY A 85 9.72 19.95 12.78
CA GLY A 85 8.62 20.58 13.50
C GLY A 85 7.27 20.38 12.84
N ARG A 86 6.30 21.18 13.28
CA ARG A 86 4.94 21.13 12.76
C ARG A 86 4.75 22.16 11.67
N THR A 87 4.41 21.70 10.48
CA THR A 87 4.20 22.57 9.30
C THR A 87 2.74 22.47 8.86
N ARG A 88 2.07 23.62 8.73
CA ARG A 88 0.70 23.68 8.23
C ARG A 88 0.72 24.04 6.75
N LEU A 89 0.17 23.17 5.91
CA LEU A 89 0.17 23.31 4.46
C LEU A 89 -1.26 23.41 3.96
N ASN A 90 -1.51 24.31 3.02
CA ASN A 90 -2.80 24.35 2.32
C ASN A 90 -2.90 23.16 1.37
N VAL A 91 -4.09 22.57 1.28
CA VAL A 91 -4.34 21.40 0.45
C VAL A 91 -5.66 21.48 -0.28
N GLU A 92 -5.75 20.73 -1.37
CA GLU A 92 -7.01 20.41 -2.05
C GLU A 92 -7.14 18.88 -2.11
N ALA A 93 -8.21 18.34 -1.52
CA ALA A 93 -8.48 16.90 -1.58
C ALA A 93 -9.00 16.53 -2.98
N LYS A 94 -8.46 15.45 -3.56
CA LYS A 94 -8.75 15.03 -4.94
C LYS A 94 -9.57 13.76 -5.02
N TRP A 95 -9.32 12.81 -4.12
CA TRP A 95 -10.01 11.53 -4.10
C TRP A 95 -10.07 10.96 -2.70
N GLN A 96 -11.03 10.07 -2.50
CA GLN A 96 -11.17 9.30 -1.26
C GLN A 96 -11.62 7.87 -1.58
N THR A 97 -11.08 6.90 -0.87
CA THR A 97 -11.47 5.49 -0.97
C THR A 97 -11.47 4.82 0.39
N THR A 98 -12.37 3.85 0.59
CA THR A 98 -12.39 3.04 1.81
C THR A 98 -11.43 1.86 1.63
N GLN A 99 -10.77 1.45 2.70
CA GLN A 99 -9.86 0.30 2.71
C GLN A 99 -10.43 -0.79 3.60
N GLY A 100 -10.62 -1.99 3.05
CA GLY A 100 -11.20 -3.10 3.80
C GLY A 100 -10.29 -3.59 4.92
N LEU A 101 -8.97 -3.59 4.68
CA LEU A 101 -8.03 -4.24 5.59
C LEU A 101 -7.89 -3.60 6.99
N ASP A 102 -8.10 -2.28 7.13
CA ASP A 102 -8.05 -1.59 8.42
C ASP A 102 -9.23 -0.64 8.67
N ASP A 103 -10.32 -0.83 7.91
CA ASP A 103 -11.56 -0.03 7.99
C ASP A 103 -11.29 1.49 7.90
N SER A 104 -10.18 1.88 7.27
CA SER A 104 -9.76 3.27 7.17
C SER A 104 -10.22 3.88 5.85
N VAL A 105 -10.26 5.20 5.84
CA VAL A 105 -10.58 5.99 4.65
C VAL A 105 -9.32 6.70 4.20
N LEU A 106 -8.81 6.32 3.02
CA LEU A 106 -7.66 6.97 2.39
C LEU A 106 -8.12 8.19 1.61
N THR A 107 -7.43 9.29 1.82
CA THR A 107 -7.67 10.53 1.09
C THR A 107 -6.36 11.00 0.46
N GLY A 108 -6.39 11.25 -0.85
CA GLY A 108 -5.30 11.90 -1.57
C GLY A 108 -5.56 13.40 -1.68
N ALA A 109 -4.57 14.21 -1.29
CA ALA A 109 -4.63 15.65 -1.41
C ALA A 109 -3.36 16.20 -2.07
N VAL A 110 -3.50 17.29 -2.81
CA VAL A 110 -2.38 18.05 -3.39
C VAL A 110 -2.10 19.27 -2.55
N PHE A 111 -0.83 19.67 -2.45
CA PHE A 111 -0.45 20.91 -1.77
C PHE A 111 -0.73 22.12 -2.67
N VAL A 112 -1.20 23.22 -2.08
CA VAL A 112 -1.56 24.44 -2.82
C VAL A 112 -0.75 25.61 -2.29
N GLY A 113 -0.08 26.34 -3.20
CA GLY A 113 0.65 27.57 -2.85
C GLY A 113 1.82 27.35 -1.90
N LEU A 114 2.57 26.24 -2.06
CA LEU A 114 3.74 25.93 -1.25
C LEU A 114 4.77 27.06 -1.31
N LEU A 115 5.20 27.52 -0.14
CA LEU A 115 6.33 28.43 -0.02
C LEU A 115 7.64 27.67 -0.31
N PRO A 116 8.70 28.35 -0.81
CA PRO A 116 9.97 27.69 -1.11
C PRO A 116 10.58 26.92 0.08
N ALA A 117 10.46 27.47 1.30
CA ALA A 117 10.94 26.81 2.51
C ALA A 117 10.15 25.53 2.86
N GLU A 118 8.84 25.53 2.62
CA GLU A 118 7.99 24.36 2.83
C GLU A 118 8.28 23.27 1.80
N ALA A 119 8.44 23.66 0.52
CA ALA A 119 8.82 22.74 -0.54
C ALA A 119 10.19 22.10 -0.28
N ALA A 120 11.19 22.87 0.19
CA ALA A 120 12.48 22.34 0.60
C ALA A 120 12.36 21.35 1.76
N SER A 121 11.59 21.69 2.79
CA SER A 121 11.34 20.79 3.93
C SER A 121 10.66 19.49 3.51
N LEU A 122 9.70 19.54 2.57
CA LEU A 122 9.03 18.36 2.04
C LEU A 122 9.99 17.51 1.22
N TRP A 123 10.84 18.15 0.40
CA TRP A 123 11.86 17.47 -0.39
C TRP A 123 12.82 16.70 0.51
N ASP A 124 13.33 17.30 1.58
CA ASP A 124 14.24 16.64 2.52
C ASP A 124 13.62 15.38 3.13
N VAL A 125 12.33 15.43 3.48
CA VAL A 125 11.59 14.29 4.01
C VAL A 125 11.44 13.20 2.95
N VAL A 126 10.96 13.56 1.75
CA VAL A 126 10.77 12.60 0.65
C VAL A 126 12.09 11.93 0.27
N ASP A 127 13.16 12.70 0.14
CA ASP A 127 14.47 12.24 -0.26
C ASP A 127 15.10 11.32 0.80
N LYS A 128 15.06 11.72 2.08
CA LYS A 128 15.51 10.88 3.19
C LYS A 128 14.73 9.57 3.26
N THR A 129 13.40 9.64 3.30
CA THR A 129 12.55 8.44 3.41
C THR A 129 12.68 7.54 2.17
N SER A 130 12.87 8.11 0.97
CA SER A 130 13.14 7.34 -0.24
C SER A 130 14.44 6.56 -0.15
N ARG A 131 15.52 7.17 0.37
CA ARG A 131 16.78 6.47 0.61
C ARG A 131 16.66 5.38 1.65
N ASP A 132 15.98 5.65 2.77
CA ASP A 132 15.82 4.68 3.86
C ASP A 132 15.05 3.44 3.37
N ILE A 133 13.91 3.65 2.71
CA ILE A 133 13.09 2.55 2.15
C ILE A 133 13.80 1.89 0.97
N GLY A 134 14.44 2.64 0.09
CA GLY A 134 15.18 2.09 -1.05
C GLY A 134 16.35 1.21 -0.59
N SER A 135 17.09 1.62 0.43
CA SER A 135 18.15 0.81 1.04
C SER A 135 17.60 -0.49 1.62
N PHE A 136 16.49 -0.42 2.38
CA PHE A 136 15.81 -1.59 2.91
C PHE A 136 15.37 -2.57 1.81
N LEU A 137 14.75 -2.06 0.74
CA LEU A 137 14.29 -2.87 -0.40
C LEU A 137 15.46 -3.47 -1.19
N TYR A 138 16.56 -2.73 -1.33
CA TYR A 138 17.77 -3.22 -1.98
C TYR A 138 18.34 -4.41 -1.21
N GLU A 139 18.52 -4.29 0.11
CA GLU A 139 19.01 -5.41 0.93
C GLU A 139 18.05 -6.60 0.92
N THR A 140 16.74 -6.34 0.87
CA THR A 140 15.72 -7.40 0.79
C THR A 140 15.78 -8.18 -0.52
N PHE A 141 16.08 -7.51 -1.64
CA PHE A 141 15.96 -8.12 -2.98
C PHE A 141 17.27 -8.29 -3.74
N ARG A 142 18.41 -7.91 -3.18
CA ARG A 142 19.72 -8.06 -3.84
C ARG A 142 20.03 -9.52 -4.23
N GLU A 143 19.59 -10.49 -3.42
CA GLU A 143 19.75 -11.92 -3.72
C GLU A 143 18.87 -12.39 -4.88
N HIS A 144 17.83 -11.63 -5.22
CA HIS A 144 16.98 -11.80 -6.40
C HIS A 144 17.43 -10.93 -7.58
N GLY A 145 18.60 -10.29 -7.48
CA GLY A 145 19.21 -9.49 -8.55
C GLY A 145 18.71 -8.05 -8.65
N ALA A 146 18.06 -7.50 -7.61
CA ALA A 146 17.67 -6.09 -7.60
C ALA A 146 18.90 -5.18 -7.64
N THR A 147 18.84 -4.13 -8.47
CA THR A 147 19.77 -3.01 -8.37
C THR A 147 19.27 -1.98 -7.34
N LEU A 148 20.13 -1.05 -6.94
CA LEU A 148 19.71 0.06 -6.10
C LEU A 148 18.66 0.95 -6.81
N ASP A 149 18.78 1.13 -8.12
CA ASP A 149 17.80 1.92 -8.90
C ASP A 149 16.42 1.24 -8.92
N ASP A 150 16.37 -0.09 -9.05
CA ASP A 150 15.14 -0.87 -8.95
C ASP A 150 14.48 -0.68 -7.57
N ALA A 151 15.27 -0.76 -6.51
CA ALA A 151 14.79 -0.60 -5.14
C ALA A 151 14.27 0.82 -4.87
N MET A 152 14.98 1.85 -5.33
CA MET A 152 14.53 3.25 -5.25
C MET A 152 13.25 3.47 -6.06
N SER A 153 13.15 2.87 -7.23
CA SER A 153 11.97 2.93 -8.09
C SER A 153 10.75 2.30 -7.42
N ILE A 154 10.92 1.15 -6.75
CA ILE A 154 9.85 0.53 -5.98
C ILE A 154 9.50 1.38 -4.77
N ALA A 155 10.49 1.88 -4.02
CA ALA A 155 10.27 2.76 -2.86
C ALA A 155 9.34 3.93 -3.21
N GLN A 156 9.57 4.56 -4.36
CA GLN A 156 8.77 5.68 -4.90
C GLN A 156 7.36 5.31 -5.38
N THR A 157 6.95 4.05 -5.19
CA THR A 157 5.59 3.59 -5.47
C THR A 157 4.86 3.07 -4.23
N THR A 158 5.55 3.03 -3.10
CA THR A 158 5.04 2.46 -1.85
C THR A 158 4.16 3.42 -1.06
N ARG A 159 3.31 2.82 -0.22
CA ARG A 159 2.66 3.42 0.94
C ARG A 159 3.11 2.69 2.19
N MET A 160 3.13 3.37 3.32
CA MET A 160 3.34 2.77 4.62
C MET A 160 1.99 2.42 5.25
N ARG A 161 1.85 1.17 5.69
CA ARG A 161 0.68 0.70 6.42
C ARG A 161 1.10 0.14 7.76
N VAL A 162 0.31 0.42 8.80
CA VAL A 162 0.51 -0.13 10.15
C VAL A 162 -0.70 -1.01 10.45
N VAL A 163 -0.43 -2.28 10.73
CA VAL A 163 -1.45 -3.30 10.96
C VAL A 163 -1.33 -3.81 12.39
N PRO A 164 -2.37 -3.67 13.24
CA PRO A 164 -2.34 -4.18 14.61
C PRO A 164 -2.17 -5.70 14.65
N ARG A 165 -1.69 -6.21 15.80
CA ARG A 165 -1.58 -7.65 16.08
C ARG A 165 -2.90 -8.39 15.86
N GLY A 166 -2.83 -9.58 15.26
CA GLY A 166 -3.95 -10.51 15.10
C GLY A 166 -4.86 -10.20 13.91
N ARG A 167 -4.54 -9.16 13.11
CA ARG A 167 -5.27 -8.85 11.88
C ARG A 167 -4.65 -9.62 10.71
N PHE A 168 -5.49 -10.07 9.78
CA PHE A 168 -5.00 -10.61 8.52
C PHE A 168 -4.49 -9.47 7.64
N ILE A 169 -3.47 -9.74 6.83
CA ILE A 169 -2.96 -8.88 5.75
C ILE A 169 -3.57 -9.33 4.43
N CYS A 170 -3.57 -10.64 4.21
CA CYS A 170 -4.31 -11.30 3.15
C CYS A 170 -4.93 -12.58 3.71
N GLN A 171 -6.14 -12.91 3.25
CA GLN A 171 -6.86 -14.11 3.66
C GLN A 171 -7.29 -14.87 2.41
N ARG A 172 -7.01 -16.17 2.39
CA ARG A 172 -7.43 -17.03 1.29
C ARG A 172 -8.96 -17.21 1.33
N HIS A 173 -9.57 -17.26 0.14
CA HIS A 173 -11.01 -17.52 -0.10
C HIS A 173 -11.99 -16.42 0.31
N GLU A 174 -11.54 -15.32 0.91
CA GLU A 174 -12.34 -14.10 0.95
C GLU A 174 -12.14 -13.35 -0.36
N PRO A 175 -13.22 -13.03 -1.10
CA PRO A 175 -13.13 -12.09 -2.20
C PRO A 175 -12.55 -10.80 -1.63
N GLN A 176 -11.36 -10.41 -2.07
CA GLN A 176 -10.83 -9.10 -1.73
C GLN A 176 -11.77 -8.07 -2.34
N GLU A 177 -12.11 -7.03 -1.57
CA GLU A 177 -12.83 -5.89 -2.12
C GLU A 177 -12.05 -5.34 -3.32
N PRO A 178 -12.73 -4.87 -4.38
CA PRO A 178 -12.06 -4.32 -5.55
C PRO A 178 -11.07 -3.22 -5.15
N GLY A 179 -9.77 -3.49 -5.32
CA GLY A 179 -8.70 -2.56 -4.94
C GLY A 179 -7.78 -3.04 -3.80
N ASP A 180 -8.12 -4.14 -3.11
CA ASP A 180 -7.32 -4.70 -2.00
C ASP A 180 -6.25 -5.73 -2.46
N ASP A 181 -6.05 -5.92 -3.77
CA ASP A 181 -5.00 -6.78 -4.35
C ASP A 181 -3.61 -6.12 -4.32
N SER A 182 -3.10 -5.82 -3.13
CA SER A 182 -1.79 -5.16 -2.98
C SER A 182 -0.64 -6.16 -2.83
N ILE A 183 0.56 -5.71 -3.20
CA ILE A 183 1.83 -6.37 -2.84
C ILE A 183 2.29 -5.75 -1.52
N PHE A 184 2.58 -6.57 -0.52
CA PHE A 184 3.10 -6.09 0.76
C PHE A 184 4.49 -6.63 1.02
N ILE A 185 5.38 -5.76 1.50
CA ILE A 185 6.67 -6.13 2.08
C ILE A 185 6.63 -5.79 3.56
N VAL A 186 6.92 -6.75 4.44
CA VAL A 186 7.04 -6.47 5.87
C VAL A 186 8.26 -5.58 6.09
N HIS A 187 8.05 -4.35 6.57
CA HIS A 187 9.12 -3.42 6.91
C HIS A 187 9.61 -3.66 8.35
N GLN A 188 8.67 -3.80 9.27
CA GLN A 188 8.92 -4.05 10.69
C GLN A 188 7.81 -4.93 11.27
N GLY A 189 8.16 -5.77 12.25
CA GLY A 189 7.22 -6.67 12.92
C GLY A 189 7.27 -8.08 12.34
N SER A 190 6.21 -8.86 12.57
CA SER A 190 6.17 -10.26 12.16
C SER A 190 4.77 -10.76 11.87
N VAL A 191 4.72 -11.76 10.98
CA VAL A 191 3.50 -12.40 10.50
C VAL A 191 3.60 -13.92 10.63
N GLU A 192 2.47 -14.58 10.78
CA GLU A 192 2.33 -16.03 10.67
C GLU A 192 1.62 -16.37 9.37
N LEU A 193 2.25 -17.26 8.61
CA LEU A 193 1.75 -17.71 7.32
C LEU A 193 1.06 -19.06 7.47
N THR A 194 -0.14 -19.16 6.94
CA THR A 194 -0.97 -20.36 6.99
C THR A 194 -1.51 -20.72 5.62
N LEU A 195 -1.53 -22.01 5.32
CA LEU A 195 -2.10 -22.55 4.10
C LEU A 195 -3.20 -23.55 4.49
N PRO A 196 -4.47 -23.26 4.18
CA PRO A 196 -5.50 -24.26 4.40
C PRO A 196 -5.33 -25.40 3.38
N ILE A 197 -5.38 -26.62 3.89
CA ILE A 197 -5.41 -27.85 3.11
C ILE A 197 -6.85 -28.40 3.11
N ARG A 198 -7.08 -29.53 2.42
CA ARG A 198 -8.41 -30.15 2.35
C ARG A 198 -8.95 -30.49 3.76
N ALA A 199 -10.28 -30.49 3.89
CA ALA A 199 -11.02 -30.83 5.11
C ALA A 199 -10.83 -29.86 6.30
N GLY A 200 -10.60 -28.57 6.04
CA GLY A 200 -10.58 -27.54 7.09
C GLY A 200 -9.34 -27.57 7.99
N ARG A 201 -8.32 -28.35 7.64
CA ARG A 201 -7.01 -28.32 8.32
C ARG A 201 -6.19 -27.17 7.75
N GLU A 202 -5.40 -26.53 8.60
CA GLU A 202 -4.43 -25.51 8.20
C GLU A 202 -3.01 -25.97 8.48
N VAL A 203 -2.12 -25.78 7.51
CA VAL A 203 -0.68 -26.01 7.65
C VAL A 203 -0.02 -24.67 7.93
N ARG A 204 0.71 -24.57 9.04
CA ARG A 204 1.55 -23.40 9.33
C ARG A 204 2.79 -23.46 8.46
N LEU A 205 2.94 -22.48 7.57
CA LEU A 205 4.10 -22.38 6.68
C LEU A 205 5.33 -21.96 7.48
N GLY A 206 5.13 -21.01 8.40
CA GLY A 206 6.16 -20.49 9.27
C GLY A 206 5.86 -19.06 9.70
N LYS A 207 6.89 -18.38 10.21
CA LYS A 207 6.85 -16.96 10.57
C LYS A 207 7.63 -16.17 9.53
N GLY A 208 7.10 -15.01 9.15
CA GLY A 208 7.77 -14.01 8.32
C GLY A 208 8.12 -12.78 9.15
N GLY A 209 9.31 -12.23 8.97
CA GLY A 209 9.74 -10.96 9.55
C GLY A 209 9.96 -9.90 8.47
N ALA A 210 10.79 -8.89 8.77
CA ALA A 210 11.20 -7.88 7.81
C ALA A 210 11.72 -8.50 6.50
N GLY A 211 11.33 -7.92 5.36
CA GLY A 211 11.64 -8.39 4.01
C GLY A 211 10.68 -9.46 3.47
N THR A 212 9.78 -10.00 4.30
CA THR A 212 8.82 -11.01 3.83
C THR A 212 7.83 -10.39 2.84
N LEU A 213 7.74 -10.98 1.64
CA LEU A 213 6.76 -10.64 0.61
C LEU A 213 5.44 -11.39 0.79
N LEU A 214 4.35 -10.65 0.77
CA LEU A 214 2.97 -11.12 0.97
C LEU A 214 2.05 -10.59 -0.14
N GLY A 215 0.95 -11.30 -0.40
CA GLY A 215 -0.06 -10.87 -1.37
C GLY A 215 0.46 -10.87 -2.82
N GLY A 216 0.00 -9.89 -3.61
CA GLY A 216 0.48 -9.63 -4.97
C GLY A 216 -0.03 -10.54 -6.09
N LEU A 217 -0.50 -11.75 -5.80
CA LEU A 217 -0.97 -12.70 -6.82
C LEU A 217 -2.16 -12.18 -7.65
N GLY A 218 -3.08 -11.46 -7.03
CA GLY A 218 -4.19 -10.81 -7.74
C GLY A 218 -3.69 -9.77 -8.74
N SER A 219 -2.69 -8.97 -8.34
CA SER A 219 -2.07 -7.95 -9.19
C SER A 219 -1.18 -8.52 -10.30
N VAL A 220 -0.44 -9.60 -10.02
CA VAL A 220 0.54 -10.18 -10.97
C VAL A 220 -0.09 -11.19 -11.92
N ALA A 221 -0.99 -12.03 -11.42
CA ALA A 221 -1.51 -13.20 -12.13
C ALA A 221 -3.05 -13.28 -12.17
N GLY A 222 -3.77 -12.32 -11.59
CA GLY A 222 -5.24 -12.38 -11.49
C GLY A 222 -5.72 -13.55 -10.62
N MET A 223 -4.86 -14.03 -9.71
CA MET A 223 -5.15 -15.19 -8.86
C MET A 223 -5.53 -14.76 -7.45
N LEU A 224 -6.44 -15.50 -6.82
CA LEU A 224 -6.75 -15.31 -5.41
C LEU A 224 -5.51 -15.58 -4.52
N PRO A 225 -5.43 -14.97 -3.33
CA PRO A 225 -4.37 -15.27 -2.37
C PRO A 225 -4.28 -16.78 -2.13
N MET A 226 -3.09 -17.35 -2.27
CA MET A 226 -2.88 -18.79 -2.04
C MET A 226 -2.68 -19.12 -0.56
N GLU A 227 -2.31 -18.15 0.26
CA GLU A 227 -2.03 -18.29 1.68
C GLU A 227 -2.67 -17.15 2.47
N SER A 228 -2.88 -17.37 3.76
CA SER A 228 -3.30 -16.34 4.70
C SER A 228 -2.10 -15.87 5.52
N ALA A 229 -2.00 -14.56 5.73
CA ALA A 229 -0.95 -13.94 6.54
C ALA A 229 -1.58 -13.15 7.68
N GLN A 230 -1.29 -13.52 8.93
CA GLN A 230 -1.81 -12.84 10.11
C GLN A 230 -0.67 -12.18 10.89
N THR A 231 -0.85 -10.94 11.32
CA THR A 231 0.15 -10.23 12.13
C THR A 231 0.28 -10.86 13.52
N ARG A 232 1.51 -11.01 13.99
CA ARG A 232 1.84 -11.56 15.31
C ARG A 232 2.06 -10.47 16.35
N GLU A 233 2.36 -9.28 15.88
CA GLU A 233 2.57 -8.03 16.62
C GLU A 233 2.13 -6.85 15.74
N GLU A 234 2.23 -5.61 16.22
CA GLU A 234 2.05 -4.45 15.35
C GLU A 234 3.09 -4.49 14.23
N THR A 235 2.62 -4.49 12.98
CA THR A 235 3.47 -4.74 11.81
C THR A 235 3.37 -3.56 10.86
N GLN A 236 4.53 -3.03 10.45
CA GLN A 236 4.62 -2.03 9.39
C GLN A 236 4.85 -2.71 8.05
N LEU A 237 4.10 -2.30 7.04
CA LEU A 237 4.14 -2.85 5.69
C LEU A 237 4.43 -1.74 4.69
N LEU A 238 5.31 -2.03 3.74
CA LEU A 238 5.38 -1.29 2.49
C LEU A 238 4.36 -1.90 1.54
N GLU A 239 3.40 -1.09 1.12
CA GLU A 239 2.33 -1.47 0.22
C GLU A 239 2.60 -0.92 -1.18
N VAL A 240 2.65 -1.79 -2.19
CA VAL A 240 2.50 -1.41 -3.60
C VAL A 240 1.09 -1.79 -4.03
N SER A 241 0.21 -0.80 -4.12
CA SER A 241 -1.18 -1.02 -4.52
C SER A 241 -1.29 -1.54 -5.95
N ARG A 242 -2.42 -2.13 -6.31
CA ARG A 242 -2.70 -2.55 -7.69
C ARG A 242 -2.51 -1.43 -8.72
N SER A 243 -2.96 -0.21 -8.39
CA SER A 243 -2.74 0.96 -9.25
C SER A 243 -1.27 1.37 -9.34
N ALA A 244 -0.52 1.29 -8.23
CA ALA A 244 0.91 1.54 -8.21
C ALA A 244 1.69 0.51 -9.05
N PHE A 245 1.32 -0.76 -8.95
CA PHE A 245 1.93 -1.82 -9.77
C PHE A 245 1.54 -1.68 -11.25
N SER A 246 0.30 -1.27 -11.54
CA SER A 246 -0.13 -0.96 -12.92
C SER A 246 0.67 0.21 -13.50
N TYR A 247 0.93 1.25 -12.70
CA TYR A 247 1.84 2.33 -13.09
C TYR A 247 3.25 1.81 -13.39
N LEU A 248 3.82 0.93 -12.55
CA LEU A 248 5.13 0.31 -12.82
C LEU A 248 5.13 -0.47 -14.13
N ARG A 249 4.06 -1.20 -14.45
CA ARG A 249 3.95 -1.93 -15.72
C ARG A 249 4.04 -1.04 -16.95
N VAL A 250 3.51 0.18 -16.86
CA VAL A 250 3.53 1.15 -17.96
C VAL A 250 4.87 1.90 -18.00
N SER A 251 5.29 2.44 -16.85
CA SER A 251 6.46 3.33 -16.75
C SER A 251 7.80 2.61 -16.72
N LYS A 252 7.85 1.41 -16.11
CA LYS A 252 9.06 0.61 -15.87
C LYS A 252 8.75 -0.89 -16.08
N PRO A 253 8.38 -1.33 -17.30
CA PRO A 253 7.87 -2.67 -17.55
C PRO A 253 8.83 -3.80 -17.14
N LEU A 254 10.14 -3.61 -17.32
CA LEU A 254 11.15 -4.61 -16.91
C LEU A 254 11.19 -4.78 -15.39
N LEU A 255 11.12 -3.69 -14.64
CA LEU A 255 11.05 -3.70 -13.18
C LEU A 255 9.76 -4.39 -12.69
N ALA A 256 8.61 -4.05 -13.31
CA ALA A 256 7.34 -4.67 -12.97
C ALA A 256 7.34 -6.17 -13.27
N HIS A 257 7.93 -6.59 -14.39
CA HIS A 257 8.09 -7.99 -14.75
C HIS A 257 8.96 -8.73 -13.73
N TRP A 258 10.14 -8.19 -13.41
CA TRP A 258 11.05 -8.75 -12.40
C TRP A 258 10.36 -8.88 -11.04
N LEU A 259 9.68 -7.82 -10.56
CA LEU A 259 8.97 -7.85 -9.29
C LEU A 259 7.89 -8.94 -9.30
N GLY A 260 7.17 -9.10 -10.42
CA GLY A 260 6.23 -10.20 -10.63
C GLY A 260 6.88 -11.58 -10.50
N GLN A 261 8.08 -11.79 -11.07
CA GLN A 261 8.84 -13.04 -10.92
C GLN A 261 9.25 -13.31 -9.48
N VAL A 262 9.70 -12.29 -8.74
CA VAL A 262 10.06 -12.41 -7.32
C VAL A 262 8.86 -12.85 -6.49
N ILE A 263 7.69 -12.23 -6.72
CA ILE A 263 6.43 -12.58 -6.05
C ILE A 263 6.05 -14.03 -6.35
N MET A 264 5.97 -14.40 -7.63
CA MET A 264 5.59 -15.76 -8.03
C MET A 264 6.57 -16.81 -7.48
N GLY A 265 7.87 -16.56 -7.58
CA GLY A 265 8.90 -17.45 -7.06
C GLY A 265 8.83 -17.61 -5.53
N GLY A 266 8.51 -16.53 -4.81
CA GLY A 266 8.29 -16.58 -3.36
C GLY A 266 7.14 -17.51 -2.97
N HIS A 267 6.01 -17.38 -3.66
CA HIS A 267 4.84 -18.24 -3.44
C HIS A 267 5.12 -19.71 -3.79
N LEU A 268 5.77 -19.98 -4.92
CA LEU A 268 6.11 -21.34 -5.34
C LEU A 268 7.03 -22.04 -4.33
N ARG A 269 8.07 -21.36 -3.82
CA ARG A 269 8.96 -21.92 -2.78
C ARG A 269 8.20 -22.28 -1.50
N ARG A 270 7.23 -21.46 -1.10
CA ARG A 270 6.39 -21.75 0.07
C ARG A 270 5.49 -22.96 -0.14
N MET A 271 4.91 -23.11 -1.34
CA MET A 271 4.10 -24.28 -1.69
C MET A 271 4.94 -25.56 -1.72
N ASP A 272 6.13 -25.52 -2.32
CA ASP A 272 7.05 -26.65 -2.38
C ASP A 272 7.46 -27.14 -0.98
N ALA A 273 7.72 -26.21 -0.06
CA ALA A 273 7.99 -26.52 1.33
C ALA A 273 6.82 -27.24 2.03
N VAL A 274 5.56 -26.93 1.67
CA VAL A 274 4.39 -27.66 2.20
C VAL A 274 4.30 -29.06 1.63
N VAL A 275 4.43 -29.18 0.32
CA VAL A 275 4.35 -30.48 -0.37
C VAL A 275 5.39 -31.43 0.20
N SER A 276 6.61 -30.95 0.42
CA SER A 276 7.71 -31.72 1.01
C SER A 276 7.35 -32.21 2.42
N ARG A 277 6.84 -31.34 3.30
CA ARG A 277 6.42 -31.74 4.66
C ARG A 277 5.29 -32.77 4.66
N LEU A 278 4.30 -32.60 3.78
CA LEU A 278 3.18 -33.54 3.68
C LEU A 278 3.61 -34.93 3.16
N ALA A 279 4.68 -35.00 2.37
CA ALA A 279 5.25 -36.26 1.91
C ALA A 279 6.05 -36.99 2.98
N GLU A 280 6.62 -36.26 3.97
CA GLU A 280 7.33 -36.85 5.11
C GLU A 280 6.38 -37.38 6.20
N ASP A 281 5.19 -36.79 6.33
CA ASP A 281 4.19 -37.13 7.35
C ASP A 281 3.25 -38.30 6.95
N GLY A 282 3.31 -38.79 5.70
CA GLY A 282 2.38 -39.77 5.12
C GLY A 282 3.00 -41.12 4.81
#